data_AF-A0A4Q3G6H4-F1
#
_entry.id   AF-A0A4Q3G6H4-F1
#
_cell.length_a   1.000
_cell.length_b   1.000
_cell.length_c   1.000
_cell.angle_alpha   90.00
_cell.angle_beta   90.00
_cell.angle_gamma   90.00
#
_symmetry.space_group_name_H-M   'P 1'
#
loop_
_entity.id
_entity.type
_entity.pdbx_description
1 polymer ?
#
loop_
_entity_poly.entity_id
_entity_poly.type
_entity_poly.pdbx_seq_one_letter_code
_entity_poly.pdbx_strand_id
1 'polypeptide(L)' 'MFFLLRMGFWLGIVLVLLPTDKSPEADKLPVIGTMEAVSAAGAAVADMGQFCARQPAACEVGSQAATVIGHRAQAGAR' A
#
# COMPACT_ATOMS: atom_id res chain seq x y z
N MET A 1 -6.76 16.21 11.17
CA MET A 1 -5.52 16.23 10.37
C MET A 1 -4.42 15.25 10.84
N PHE A 2 -4.64 14.39 11.85
CA PHE A 2 -3.64 13.38 12.29
C PHE A 2 -3.92 11.94 11.82
N PHE A 3 -4.91 11.75 10.95
CA PHE A 3 -5.36 10.42 10.53
C PHE A 3 -4.26 9.65 9.79
N LEU A 4 -3.62 10.27 8.81
CA LEU A 4 -2.55 9.62 8.03
C LEU A 4 -1.33 9.26 8.89
N LEU A 5 -0.92 10.15 9.81
CA LEU A 5 0.16 9.87 10.76
C LEU A 5 -0.20 8.71 11.70
N ARG A 6 -1.44 8.69 12.21
CA ARG A 6 -1.93 7.61 13.07
C ARG A 6 -1.97 6.29 12.29
N MET A 7 -2.50 6.27 11.06
CA MET A 7 -2.54 5.07 10.22
C MET A 7 -1.14 4.58 9.84
N GLY A 8 -0.24 5.47 9.43
CA GLY A 8 1.15 5.12 9.13
C GLY A 8 1.88 4.54 10.35
N PHE A 9 1.66 5.12 11.53
CA PHE A 9 2.21 4.61 12.79
C PHE A 9 1.67 3.22 13.15
N TRP A 10 0.36 3.02 13.11
CA TRP A 10 -0.24 1.71 13.40
C TRP A 10 0.15 0.64 12.38
N LEU A 11 0.21 0.99 11.09
CA LEU A 11 0.68 0.08 10.05
C LEU A 11 2.15 -0.29 10.23
N GLY A 12 3.00 0.68 10.57
CA GLY A 12 4.40 0.44 10.91
C GLY A 12 4.55 -0.52 12.09
N ILE A 13 3.75 -0.34 13.15
CA ILE A 13 3.73 -1.27 14.30
C ILE A 13 3.35 -2.69 13.87
N VAL A 14 2.29 -2.84 13.05
CA VAL A 14 1.86 -4.15 12.55
C VAL A 14 2.94 -4.81 11.70
N LEU A 15 3.61 -4.05 10.82
CA LEU A 15 4.71 -4.57 10.00
C LEU A 15 5.89 -5.05 10.84
N VAL A 16 6.20 -4.37 11.95
CA VAL A 16 7.26 -4.77 12.88
C VAL A 16 6.86 -6.00 13.70
N LEU A 17 5.58 -6.12 14.08
CA LEU A 17 5.06 -7.28 14.80
C LEU A 17 4.92 -8.52 13.92
N LEU A 18 4.77 -8.35 12.60
CA LEU A 18 4.69 -9.47 11.68
C LEU A 18 6.00 -10.26 11.76
N PRO A 19 5.95 -11.57 12.11
CA PRO A 19 7.14 -12.39 12.14
C PRO A 19 7.69 -12.46 10.72
N THR A 20 8.79 -11.75 10.50
CA THR A 20 9.61 -11.91 9.31
C THR A 20 10.38 -13.19 9.51
N ASP A 21 9.97 -14.24 8.80
CA ASP A 21 10.79 -15.44 8.66
C ASP A 21 12.18 -14.97 8.26
N LYS A 22 13.17 -15.23 9.11
CA LYS A 22 14.57 -14.90 8.84
C LYS A 22 15.04 -15.80 7.70
N SER A 23 14.67 -15.43 6.48
CA SER A 23 15.26 -16.03 5.30
C SER A 23 16.75 -15.68 5.35
N PRO A 24 17.67 -16.65 5.25
CA PRO A 24 19.12 -16.40 5.26
C PRO A 24 19.60 -15.50 4.11
N GLU A 25 18.68 -15.11 3.21
CA GLU A 25 18.91 -14.13 2.16
C GLU A 25 18.68 -12.67 2.61
N ALA A 26 18.15 -12.43 3.81
CA ALA A 26 17.92 -11.11 4.40
C ALA A 26 19.19 -10.23 4.39
N ASP A 27 20.35 -10.84 4.66
CA ASP A 27 21.65 -10.15 4.66
C ASP A 27 22.18 -9.79 3.25
N LYS A 28 21.54 -10.30 2.19
CA LYS A 28 21.84 -9.97 0.79
C LYS A 28 20.88 -8.94 0.21
N LEU A 29 19.87 -8.49 0.96
CA LEU A 29 18.94 -7.50 0.45
C LEU A 29 19.67 -6.14 0.28
N PRO A 30 19.42 -5.44 -0.83
CA PRO A 30 19.97 -4.11 -1.04
C PRO A 30 19.50 -3.18 0.08
N VAL A 31 20.44 -2.42 0.67
CA VAL A 31 20.13 -1.41 1.68
C VAL A 31 19.45 -0.24 0.97
N ILE A 32 18.11 -0.23 1.00
CA ILE A 32 17.31 0.82 0.37
C ILE A 32 17.35 2.07 1.25
N GLY A 33 17.77 3.20 0.69
CA GLY A 33 17.76 4.48 1.40
C GLY A 33 16.33 5.00 1.61
N THR A 34 16.09 5.77 2.67
CA THR A 34 14.77 6.36 2.94
C THR A 34 14.25 7.22 1.79
N MET A 35 15.13 7.99 1.16
CA MET A 35 14.77 8.83 0.01
C MET A 35 14.41 8.01 -1.23
N GLU A 36 15.08 6.88 -1.43
CA GLU A 36 14.82 5.96 -2.55
C GLU A 36 13.51 5.21 -2.37
N ALA A 37 13.20 4.80 -1.14
CA ALA A 37 11.90 4.21 -0.82
C ALA A 37 10.74 5.19 -1.06
N VAL A 38 10.91 6.47 -0.70
CA VAL A 38 9.89 7.50 -0.94
C VAL A 38 9.72 7.80 -2.42
N SER A 39 10.81 7.89 -3.19
CA SER A 39 10.73 8.13 -4.63
C SER A 39 10.08 6.95 -5.37
N ALA A 40 10.44 5.71 -5.01
CA ALA A 40 9.84 4.50 -5.58
C ALA A 40 8.34 4.40 -5.24
N ALA A 41 7.95 4.72 -4.00
CA ALA A 41 6.54 4.78 -3.62
C ALA A 41 5.77 5.84 -4.43
N GLY A 42 6.38 7.02 -4.65
CA GLY A 42 5.80 8.06 -5.49
C GLY A 42 5.63 7.63 -6.94
N ALA A 43 6.61 6.94 -7.51
CA ALA A 43 6.53 6.37 -8.86
C ALA A 43 5.39 5.34 -8.97
N ALA A 44 5.24 4.45 -7.99
CA ALA A 44 4.15 3.48 -7.97
C ALA A 44 2.77 4.14 -7.92
N VAL A 45 2.60 5.22 -7.14
CA VAL A 45 1.35 6.00 -7.11
C VAL A 45 1.07 6.67 -8.45
N ALA A 46 2.11 7.21 -9.10
CA ALA A 46 1.96 7.80 -10.43
C ALA A 46 1.54 6.76 -11.48
N ASP A 47 2.11 5.55 -11.40
CA ASP A 47 1.75 4.44 -12.28
C ASP A 47 0.29 4.00 -12.11
N MET A 48 -0.25 4.00 -10.87
CA MET A 48 -1.67 3.73 -10.65
C MET A 48 -2.57 4.75 -11.34
N GLY A 49 -2.20 6.04 -11.31
CA GLY A 49 -2.93 7.09 -12.01
C GLY A 49 -2.89 6.95 -13.53
N GLN A 50 -1.76 6.49 -14.07
CA GLN A 50 -1.60 6.22 -15.50
C GLN A 50 -2.25 4.90 -15.94
N PHE A 51 -2.51 3.98 -15.02
CA PHE A 51 -3.15 2.70 -15.30
C PHE A 51 -4.55 2.87 -15.89
N CYS A 52 -5.32 3.83 -15.38
CA CYS A 52 -6.65 4.16 -15.90
C CYS A 52 -6.63 4.73 -17.32
N ALA A 53 -5.57 5.45 -17.70
CA ALA A 53 -5.39 5.94 -19.07
C ALA A 53 -5.02 4.79 -20.04
N ARG A 54 -4.34 3.76 -19.54
CA ARG A 54 -3.88 2.61 -20.36
C ARG A 54 -4.91 1.49 -20.48
N GLN A 55 -5.69 1.23 -19.43
CA GLN A 55 -6.71 0.18 -19.40
C GLN A 55 -7.99 0.69 -18.71
N PRO A 56 -8.88 1.40 -19.43
CA PRO A 56 -10.07 2.02 -18.84
C PRO A 56 -11.05 0.99 -18.28
N ALA A 57 -11.17 -0.19 -18.90
CA ALA A 57 -12.05 -1.25 -18.40
C ALA A 57 -11.62 -1.80 -17.02
N ALA A 58 -10.31 -1.92 -16.76
CA ALA A 58 -9.79 -2.35 -15.47
C ALA A 58 -10.01 -1.28 -14.40
N CYS A 59 -9.93 0.00 -14.77
CA CYS A 59 -10.22 1.11 -13.87
C CYS A 59 -11.71 1.16 -13.48
N GLU A 60 -12.62 0.97 -14.44
CA GLU A 60 -14.06 0.96 -14.17
C GLU A 60 -14.44 -0.18 -13.21
N VAL A 61 -14.04 -1.42 -13.53
CA VAL A 61 -14.28 -2.59 -12.66
C VAL A 61 -13.59 -2.42 -11.31
N GLY A 62 -12.37 -1.88 -11.28
CA GLY A 62 -11.62 -1.60 -10.06
C GLY A 62 -12.34 -0.59 -9.14
N SER A 63 -12.96 0.45 -9.71
CA SER A 63 -13.72 1.44 -8.94
C SER A 63 -14.98 0.85 -8.31
N GLN A 64 -15.68 -0.03 -9.04
CA GLN A 64 -16.85 -0.74 -8.55
C GLN A 64 -16.45 -1.71 -7.43
N ALA A 65 -15.35 -2.45 -7.62
CA ALA A 65 -14.82 -3.34 -6.60
C ALA A 65 -14.40 -2.58 -5.33
N ALA A 66 -13.72 -1.45 -5.46
CA ALA A 66 -13.34 -0.59 -4.34
C ALA A 66 -14.55 -0.12 -3.53
N THR A 67 -15.64 0.26 -4.21
CA THR A 67 -16.90 0.65 -3.55
C THR A 67 -17.50 -0.49 -2.74
N VAL A 68 -17.57 -1.71 -3.30
CA VAL A 68 -18.11 -2.89 -2.61
C VAL A 68 -17.24 -3.26 -1.40
N ILE A 69 -15.93 -3.25 -1.55
CA ILE A 69 -14.98 -3.51 -0.46
C ILE A 69 -15.13 -2.45 0.63
N GLY A 70 -15.26 -1.17 0.26
CA GLY A 70 -15.46 -0.07 1.20
C GLY A 70 -16.72 -0.24 2.04
N HIS A 71 -17.84 -0.62 1.42
CA HIS A 71 -19.07 -0.93 2.17
C HIS A 71 -18.90 -2.11 3.13
N ARG A 72 -18.21 -3.18 2.72
CA ARG A 72 -17.92 -4.33 3.59
C ARG A 72 -16.99 -3.95 4.75
N ALA A 73 -15.96 -3.15 4.49
CA ALA A 73 -15.04 -2.67 5.51
C ALA A 73 -15.76 -1.80 6.54
N GLN A 74 -16.66 -0.91 6.11
CA GLN A 74 -17.46 -0.09 7.01
C GLN A 74 -18.43 -0.94 7.85
N ALA A 75 -19.02 -1.97 7.25
CA ALA A 75 -19.90 -2.90 7.97
C ALA A 75 -19.14 -3.74 9.01
N GLY A 76 -17.90 -4.16 8.72
CA GLY A 76 -17.06 -4.88 9.68
C GLY A 76 -16.39 -4.00 10.74
N ALA A 77 -16.39 -2.68 10.54
CA ALA A 77 -15.86 -1.71 11.51
C ALA A 77 -16.93 -1.18 12.49
N ARG A 78 -18.20 -1.56 12.31
CA ARG A 78 -19.29 -1.32 13.25
C ARG A 78 -19.45 -2.52 14.18
#